data_AF-A0A929I4I9-F1
#
_entry.id   AF-A0A929I4I9-F1
#
_cell.length_a   1.000
_cell.length_b   1.000
_cell.length_c   1.000
_cell.angle_alpha   90.00
_cell.angle_beta   90.00
_cell.angle_gamma   90.00
#
_symmetry.space_group_name_H-M   'P 1'
#
loop_
_entity.id
_entity.type
_entity.pdbx_description
1 polymer ?
#
loop_
_entity_poly.entity_id
_entity_poly.type
_entity_poly.pdbx_seq_one_letter_code
_entity_poly.pdbx_strand_id
1 'polypeptide(L)'
;MGVTAVQHVVSDTVFSLIDSIGKGSIIHQGVEILVENPQGDGRGIFIGSQCIIYPRNRLILGDMAANPNANITIGDHVLINVGGYLSGEGGLTIGDYALIGPNTCILSAGHR
;
A
#
# COMPACT_ATOMS: atom_id res chain seq x y z
N MET A 1 -14.22 8.27 -29.88
CA MET A 1 -12.80 7.86 -29.98
C MET A 1 -12.17 8.16 -28.62
N GLY A 2 -11.95 7.25 -27.68
CA GLY A 2 -11.93 5.79 -27.69
C GLY A 2 -10.66 5.35 -26.96
N VAL A 3 -10.74 5.12 -25.65
CA VAL A 3 -9.95 4.09 -24.96
C VAL A 3 -10.77 3.58 -23.79
N THR A 4 -11.40 2.42 -23.97
CA THR A 4 -12.02 1.64 -22.92
C THR A 4 -10.90 1.09 -22.05
N ALA A 5 -10.76 1.58 -20.81
CA ALA A 5 -9.92 0.91 -19.84
C ALA A 5 -10.50 -0.49 -19.63
N VAL A 6 -9.68 -1.52 -19.83
CA VAL A 6 -10.06 -2.90 -19.58
C VAL A 6 -10.28 -3.03 -18.08
N GLN A 7 -11.52 -2.87 -17.64
CA GLN A 7 -11.95 -3.17 -16.28
C GLN A 7 -11.98 -4.69 -16.15
N HIS A 8 -10.80 -5.29 -15.93
CA HIS A 8 -10.74 -6.63 -15.34
C HIS A 8 -11.39 -6.53 -13.98
N VAL A 9 -12.41 -7.35 -13.74
CA VAL A 9 -13.16 -7.45 -12.49
C VAL A 9 -12.20 -7.92 -11.39
N VAL A 10 -11.57 -6.98 -10.70
CA VAL A 10 -10.79 -7.19 -9.48
C VAL A 10 -11.72 -6.87 -8.31
N SER A 11 -11.83 -7.73 -7.29
CA SER A 11 -12.78 -7.52 -6.19
C SER A 11 -12.67 -6.10 -5.63
N ASP A 12 -13.77 -5.33 -5.67
CA ASP A 12 -13.83 -3.90 -5.32
C ASP A 12 -13.26 -3.56 -3.91
N THR A 13 -13.09 -4.58 -3.06
CA THR A 13 -12.68 -4.49 -1.67
C THR A 13 -11.23 -4.05 -1.47
N VAL A 14 -10.27 -4.48 -2.30
CA VAL A 14 -8.84 -4.14 -2.08
C VAL A 14 -8.59 -2.65 -2.32
N PHE A 15 -9.14 -2.11 -3.40
CA PHE A 15 -8.97 -0.70 -3.74
C PHE A 15 -9.69 0.23 -2.74
N SER A 16 -10.76 -0.22 -2.10
CA SER A 16 -11.47 0.58 -1.08
C SER A 16 -10.66 0.86 0.19
N LEU A 17 -9.57 0.11 0.43
CA LEU A 17 -8.69 0.27 1.60
C LEU A 17 -7.42 1.05 1.29
N ILE A 18 -7.24 1.50 0.04
CA ILE A 18 -6.13 2.37 -0.35
C ILE A 18 -6.69 3.77 -0.54
N ASP A 19 -6.21 4.71 0.27
CA ASP A 19 -6.72 6.09 0.31
C ASP A 19 -6.36 6.88 -0.96
N SER A 20 -5.20 6.62 -1.57
CA SER A 20 -4.87 7.20 -2.86
C SER A 20 -3.92 6.32 -3.68
N ILE A 21 -4.12 6.37 -5.00
CA ILE A 21 -3.28 5.69 -5.99
C ILE A 21 -2.94 6.69 -7.09
N GLY A 22 -1.64 6.95 -7.26
CA GLY A 22 -1.12 7.80 -8.31
C GLY A 22 -1.31 7.20 -9.71
N LYS A 23 -1.22 8.07 -10.72
CA LYS A 23 -1.47 7.69 -12.12
C LYS A 23 -0.45 6.66 -12.61
N GLY A 24 -0.93 5.67 -13.35
CA GLY A 24 -0.08 4.66 -13.98
C GLY A 24 0.43 3.58 -13.02
N SER A 25 0.04 3.64 -11.74
CA SER A 25 0.38 2.60 -10.78
C SER A 25 -0.48 1.35 -10.98
N ILE A 26 0.15 0.19 -10.82
CA ILE A 26 -0.48 -1.12 -10.96
C ILE A 26 -0.31 -1.85 -9.64
N ILE A 27 -1.44 -2.20 -9.02
CA ILE A 27 -1.47 -3.04 -7.82
C ILE A 27 -2.09 -4.37 -8.22
N HIS A 28 -1.33 -5.45 -8.06
CA HIS A 28 -1.84 -6.76 -8.39
C HIS A 28 -3.01 -7.15 -7.47
N GLN A 29 -4.04 -7.79 -8.01
CA GLN A 29 -5.23 -8.27 -7.27
C GLN A 29 -4.95 -9.24 -6.11
N GLY A 30 -3.71 -9.69 -5.97
CA GLY A 30 -3.29 -10.63 -4.93
C GLY A 30 -2.56 -9.93 -3.79
N VAL A 31 -2.62 -8.60 -3.74
CA VAL A 31 -2.17 -7.81 -2.60
C VAL A 31 -3.23 -7.90 -1.52
N GLU A 32 -2.78 -8.20 -0.31
CA GLU A 32 -3.60 -8.35 0.89
C GLU A 32 -3.42 -7.09 1.74
N ILE A 33 -4.52 -6.54 2.27
CA ILE A 33 -4.50 -5.33 3.09
C ILE A 33 -5.23 -5.59 4.39
N LEU A 34 -4.62 -5.17 5.51
CA LEU A 34 -5.25 -5.15 6.82
C LEU A 34 -5.19 -3.73 7.39
N VAL A 35 -6.37 -3.16 7.61
CA VAL A 35 -6.55 -1.89 8.33
C VAL A 35 -7.65 -2.12 9.36
N GLU A 36 -7.37 -1.82 10.63
CA GLU A 36 -8.32 -1.89 11.73
C GLU A 36 -8.50 -0.49 12.32
N ASN A 37 -9.73 -0.13 12.68
CA ASN A 37 -10.11 1.19 13.21
C ASN A 37 -9.54 2.39 12.41
N PRO A 38 -9.85 2.53 11.10
CA PRO A 38 -9.41 3.69 10.32
C PRO A 38 -9.91 5.00 10.94
N GLN A 39 -9.07 6.03 10.94
CA GLN A 39 -9.26 7.22 11.79
C GLN A 39 -9.87 8.43 11.06
N GLY A 40 -9.84 8.46 9.73
CA GLY A 40 -10.38 9.58 8.94
C GLY A 40 -9.63 10.90 9.15
N ASP A 41 -8.41 10.86 9.68
CA ASP A 41 -7.58 12.01 10.03
C ASP A 41 -6.43 12.27 9.03
N GLY A 42 -6.53 11.67 7.83
CA GLY A 42 -5.54 11.78 6.76
C GLY A 42 -4.43 10.73 6.82
N ARG A 43 -4.46 9.80 7.77
CA ARG A 43 -3.60 8.61 7.80
C ARG A 43 -4.24 7.46 7.05
N GLY A 44 -3.41 6.58 6.49
CA GLY A 44 -3.88 5.45 5.68
C GLY A 44 -2.78 4.85 4.79
N ILE A 45 -3.17 4.40 3.61
CA ILE A 45 -2.26 3.82 2.61
C ILE A 45 -2.27 4.70 1.37
N PHE A 46 -1.12 5.29 1.06
CA PHE A 46 -0.94 6.21 -0.07
C PHE A 46 0.14 5.67 -1.00
N ILE A 47 -0.21 5.54 -2.28
CA ILE A 47 0.69 5.02 -3.31
C ILE A 47 0.87 6.09 -4.38
N GLY A 48 2.13 6.44 -4.67
CA GLY A 48 2.50 7.37 -5.73
C GLY A 48 2.16 6.86 -7.14
N SER A 49 2.66 7.57 -8.13
CA SER A 49 2.48 7.30 -9.56
C SER A 49 3.53 6.32 -10.07
N GLN A 50 3.21 5.63 -11.17
CA GLN A 50 4.12 4.70 -11.87
C GLN A 50 4.73 3.61 -10.97
N CYS A 51 3.98 3.18 -9.96
CA CYS A 51 4.39 2.11 -9.06
C CYS A 51 3.91 0.74 -9.56
N ILE A 52 4.62 -0.32 -9.20
CA ILE A 52 4.16 -1.69 -9.44
C ILE A 52 4.29 -2.49 -8.14
N ILE A 53 3.15 -2.99 -7.66
CA ILE A 53 3.10 -3.88 -6.50
C ILE A 53 2.68 -5.27 -6.97
N TYR A 54 3.62 -6.22 -6.90
CA TYR A 54 3.42 -7.60 -7.29
C TYR A 54 2.51 -8.38 -6.32
N PRO A 55 2.00 -9.57 -6.68
CA PRO A 55 1.11 -10.34 -5.81
C PRO A 55 1.74 -10.74 -4.47
N ARG A 56 0.88 -11.17 -3.53
CA ARG A 56 1.24 -11.70 -2.21
C ARG A 56 1.97 -10.71 -1.31
N ASN A 57 1.98 -9.43 -1.67
CA ASN A 57 2.38 -8.38 -0.74
C ASN A 57 1.27 -8.16 0.28
N ARG A 58 1.66 -7.97 1.53
CA ARG A 58 0.78 -7.63 2.65
C ARG A 58 1.07 -6.21 3.11
N LEU A 59 0.08 -5.34 3.05
CA LEU A 59 0.15 -3.97 3.59
C LEU A 59 -0.65 -3.90 4.88
N ILE A 60 0.02 -3.60 6.00
CA ILE A 60 -0.55 -3.73 7.34
C ILE A 60 -0.48 -2.39 8.06
N LEU A 61 -1.64 -1.88 8.49
CA LEU A 61 -1.76 -0.76 9.43
C LEU A 61 -2.26 -1.17 10.82
N GLY A 62 -2.78 -2.40 10.97
CA GLY A 62 -3.32 -2.88 12.24
C GLY A 62 -4.35 -1.92 12.83
N ASP A 63 -4.47 -1.87 14.16
CA ASP A 63 -5.31 -0.91 14.87
C ASP A 63 -4.70 0.51 14.83
N MET A 64 -5.21 1.36 13.96
CA MET A 64 -4.71 2.73 13.81
C MET A 64 -4.99 3.63 15.03
N ALA A 65 -5.90 3.24 15.93
CA ALA A 65 -6.12 3.94 17.19
C ALA A 65 -4.98 3.70 18.20
N ALA A 66 -4.25 2.58 18.06
CA ALA A 66 -3.16 2.22 18.96
C ALA A 66 -1.93 3.13 18.78
N ASN A 67 -1.68 3.61 17.57
CA ASN A 67 -0.55 4.49 17.26
C ASN A 67 -0.94 5.68 16.35
N PRO A 68 -0.80 6.94 16.81
CA PRO A 68 -1.07 8.12 15.98
C PRO A 68 -0.15 8.25 14.75
N ASN A 69 0.95 7.51 14.68
CA ASN A 69 1.85 7.51 13.52
C ASN A 69 1.54 6.41 12.49
N ALA A 70 0.57 5.52 12.75
CA ALA A 70 0.25 4.42 11.84
C ALA A 70 -0.11 4.96 10.44
N ASN A 71 0.72 4.64 9.44
CA ASN A 71 0.62 5.15 8.07
C ASN A 71 1.52 4.34 7.12
N ILE A 72 1.14 4.21 5.85
CA ILE A 72 2.01 3.71 4.77
C ILE A 72 2.02 4.72 3.64
N THR A 73 3.19 5.22 3.28
CA THR A 73 3.40 6.09 2.12
C THR A 73 4.45 5.47 1.21
N ILE A 74 4.06 5.25 -0.05
CA ILE A 74 4.95 4.80 -1.12
C ILE A 74 5.05 5.96 -2.12
N GLY A 75 6.27 6.41 -2.39
CA GLY A 75 6.56 7.48 -3.34
C GLY A 75 6.30 7.10 -4.80
N ASP A 76 6.83 7.90 -5.72
CA ASP A 76 6.70 7.67 -7.17
C ASP A 76 7.75 6.68 -7.68
N HIS A 77 7.43 5.96 -8.77
CA HIS A 77 8.36 5.05 -9.45
C HIS A 77 8.91 3.92 -8.58
N VAL A 78 8.12 3.44 -7.61
CA VAL A 78 8.50 2.35 -6.71
C VAL A 78 8.08 1.00 -7.27
N LEU A 79 8.98 0.02 -7.19
CA LEU A 79 8.68 -1.37 -7.53
C LEU A 79 8.79 -2.25 -6.28
N ILE A 80 7.68 -2.88 -5.89
CA ILE A 80 7.62 -3.84 -4.78
C ILE A 80 7.41 -5.23 -5.35
N ASN A 81 8.45 -6.05 -5.29
CA ASN A 81 8.43 -7.41 -5.83
C ASN A 81 7.53 -8.34 -4.99
N VAL A 82 7.33 -9.57 -5.45
CA VAL A 82 6.35 -10.53 -4.91
C VAL A 82 6.60 -10.86 -3.43
N GLY A 83 5.51 -11.02 -2.67
CA GLY A 83 5.55 -11.73 -1.38
C GLY A 83 6.04 -10.92 -0.18
N GLY A 84 6.14 -9.60 -0.27
CA GLY A 84 6.60 -8.76 0.84
C GLY A 84 5.59 -8.63 1.97
N TYR A 85 6.09 -8.23 3.14
CA TYR A 85 5.29 -7.86 4.30
C TYR A 85 5.70 -6.45 4.74
N LEU A 86 4.79 -5.48 4.58
CA LEU A 86 5.04 -4.08 4.87
C LEU A 86 4.08 -3.66 5.99
N SER A 87 4.60 -3.54 7.21
CA SER A 87 3.87 -2.95 8.33
C SER A 87 4.21 -1.48 8.47
N GLY A 88 3.17 -0.65 8.42
CA GLY A 88 3.19 0.78 8.72
C GLY A 88 2.61 1.10 10.09
N GLU A 89 2.50 0.14 11.01
CA GLU A 89 1.94 0.34 12.36
C GLU A 89 2.71 1.39 13.16
N GLY A 90 4.01 1.59 12.88
CA GLY A 90 4.87 2.66 13.39
C GLY A 90 4.93 3.92 12.52
N GLY A 91 4.31 3.90 11.34
CA GLY A 91 4.56 4.80 10.22
C GLY A 91 5.65 4.26 9.31
N LEU A 92 5.37 4.11 8.02
CA LEU A 92 6.30 3.62 7.00
C LEU A 92 6.29 4.55 5.79
N THR A 93 7.47 5.02 5.40
CA THR A 93 7.67 5.79 4.17
C THR A 93 8.73 5.11 3.30
N ILE A 94 8.36 4.76 2.07
CA ILE A 94 9.26 4.32 1.02
C ILE A 94 9.39 5.46 0.02
N GLY A 95 10.61 5.99 -0.14
CA GLY A 95 10.88 7.11 -1.06
C GLY A 95 10.83 6.72 -2.53
N ASP A 96 10.89 7.74 -3.38
CA ASP A 96 10.81 7.57 -4.84
C ASP A 96 11.94 6.69 -5.39
N TYR A 97 11.68 6.03 -6.53
CA TYR A 97 12.64 5.21 -7.26
C TYR A 97 13.23 4.03 -6.46
N ALA A 98 12.58 3.63 -5.36
CA ALA A 98 12.98 2.47 -4.59
C ALA A 98 12.58 1.16 -5.29
N LEU A 99 13.42 0.14 -5.13
CA LEU A 99 13.10 -1.24 -5.47
C LEU A 99 13.14 -2.09 -4.21
N ILE A 100 12.03 -2.73 -3.88
CA ILE A 100 11.94 -3.68 -2.78
C ILE A 100 12.04 -5.10 -3.33
N GLY A 101 13.03 -5.85 -2.84
CA GLY A 101 13.28 -7.23 -3.26
C GLY A 101 12.14 -8.19 -2.89
N PRO A 102 12.06 -9.36 -3.54
CA PRO A 102 11.01 -10.34 -3.26
C PRO A 102 11.11 -10.86 -1.83
N ASN A 103 9.95 -11.10 -1.20
CA ASN A 103 9.82 -11.59 0.17
C ASN A 103 10.47 -10.70 1.25
N THR A 104 10.67 -9.40 0.96
CA THR A 104 11.20 -8.45 1.95
C THR A 104 10.17 -8.20 3.05
N CYS A 105 10.64 -8.19 4.31
CA CYS A 105 9.84 -7.76 5.46
C CYS A 105 10.32 -6.39 5.94
N ILE A 106 9.43 -5.40 5.93
CA ILE A 106 9.68 -4.05 6.46
C ILE A 106 8.67 -3.81 7.57
N LEU A 107 9.18 -3.60 8.78
CA LEU A 107 8.36 -3.44 9.96
C LEU A 107 8.66 -2.07 10.57
N SER A 108 7.63 -1.23 10.68
CA SER A 108 7.63 -0.14 11.63
C SER A 108 6.67 -0.46 12.77
N ALA A 109 7.07 -0.14 13.99
CA ALA A 109 6.26 -0.39 15.17
C ALA A 109 6.14 0.88 16.02
N GLY A 110 4.97 1.05 16.61
CA GLY A 110 4.74 2.05 17.65
C GLY A 110 5.29 1.57 18.98
N HIS A 111 6.60 1.77 19.21
CA HIS A 111 7.18 1.53 20.52
C HIS A 111 6.82 2.70 21.44
N ARG A 112 5.92 2.46 22.40
CA ARG A 112 5.73 3.34 23.55
C ARG A 112 6.61 2.88 24.70
#